data_AF-A0A183U6L1-F1
#
_entry.id   AF-A0A183U6L1-F1
#
_cell.length_a   1.000
_cell.length_b   1.000
_cell.length_c   1.000
_cell.angle_alpha   90.00
_cell.angle_beta   90.00
_cell.angle_gamma   90.00
#
_symmetry.space_group_name_H-M   'P 1'
#
loop_
_entity.id
_entity.type
_entity.pdbx_description
1 polymer ?
#
loop_
_entity_poly.entity_id
_entity_poly.type
_entity_poly.pdbx_seq_one_letter_code
_entity_poly.pdbx_strand_id
1 'polypeptide(L)'
;MRECPLQTYHKPIYHILNNTIAEDIRYLNGLKPNDSLRIVGTSQDFNTWLVTYLSDRNPPEYFLYNRKRRKAAFLFGTYSKLKNKQFGRMVGFDFPTRDNLTIQAYLSLPPEVMMRHFSECGDEEQRKYAKMGLLPAVPQKMVIYVHGGPQYRDRFGFSAENFWLTNRGYAVLQVFY
;
A
#
# COMPACT_ATOMS: atom_id res chain seq x y z
N MET A 1 14.47 8.01 -23.19
CA MET A 1 13.33 7.41 -22.47
C MET A 1 13.80 7.13 -21.06
N ARG A 2 13.25 7.79 -20.04
CA ARG A 2 13.62 7.49 -18.65
C ARG A 2 12.85 6.25 -18.23
N GLU A 3 13.57 5.26 -17.75
CA GLU A 3 13.04 3.99 -17.26
C GLU A 3 11.92 4.27 -16.26
N CYS A 4 10.70 3.88 -16.63
CA CYS A 4 9.58 3.80 -15.73
C CYS A 4 9.92 2.67 -14.75
N PRO A 5 9.97 2.90 -13.43
CA PRO A 5 10.37 1.85 -12.51
C PRO A 5 9.46 0.63 -12.71
N LEU A 6 10.08 -0.47 -13.15
CA LEU A 6 9.50 -1.79 -13.30
C LEU A 6 9.00 -2.25 -11.92
N GLN A 7 7.67 -2.34 -11.79
CA GLN A 7 6.90 -3.02 -10.75
C GLN A 7 7.15 -2.65 -9.26
N THR A 8 6.05 -2.47 -8.55
CA THR A 8 5.90 -3.03 -7.19
C THR A 8 4.56 -3.76 -7.20
N TYR A 9 4.57 -5.07 -7.44
CA TYR A 9 3.39 -5.97 -7.58
C TYR A 9 2.38 -5.90 -6.40
N HIS A 10 2.79 -5.22 -5.34
CA HIS A 10 2.10 -5.04 -4.08
C HIS A 10 1.21 -3.80 -4.05
N LYS A 11 1.42 -2.80 -4.92
CA LYS A 11 0.58 -1.60 -5.01
C LYS A 11 -0.11 -1.54 -6.38
N PRO A 12 -1.37 -1.09 -6.46
CA PRO A 12 -2.04 -0.97 -7.75
C PRO A 12 -1.37 0.12 -8.61
N ILE A 13 -1.24 -0.18 -9.90
CA ILE A 13 -0.68 0.73 -10.91
C ILE A 13 -1.73 0.91 -12.01
N TYR A 14 -1.91 2.15 -12.46
CA TYR A 14 -2.71 2.44 -13.64
C TYR A 14 -1.84 2.35 -14.89
N HIS A 15 -2.12 1.36 -15.74
CA HIS A 15 -1.60 1.32 -17.10
C HIS A 15 -2.56 2.09 -18.01
N ILE A 16 -2.10 3.24 -18.50
CA ILE A 16 -2.89 4.11 -19.35
C ILE A 16 -2.81 3.59 -20.79
N LEU A 17 -3.88 2.94 -21.24
CA LEU A 17 -3.96 2.41 -22.61
C LEU A 17 -4.36 3.48 -23.64
N ASN A 18 -4.97 4.58 -23.18
CA ASN A 18 -5.44 5.68 -24.00
C ASN A 18 -5.05 7.02 -23.37
N ASN A 19 -4.40 7.88 -24.15
CA ASN A 19 -3.86 9.16 -23.68
C ASN A 19 -4.92 10.21 -23.32
N THR A 20 -6.20 10.00 -23.61
CA THR A 20 -7.30 10.92 -23.27
C THR A 20 -7.44 11.20 -21.77
N ILE A 21 -6.91 10.34 -20.90
CA ILE A 21 -6.91 10.52 -19.44
C ILE A 21 -5.51 10.71 -18.84
N ALA A 22 -4.46 10.79 -19.67
CA ALA A 22 -3.08 10.81 -19.17
C ALA A 22 -2.79 11.99 -18.24
N GLU A 23 -3.28 13.18 -18.62
CA GLU A 23 -3.15 14.40 -17.81
C GLU A 23 -3.96 14.32 -16.51
N ASP A 24 -5.14 13.69 -16.58
CA ASP A 24 -6.01 13.52 -15.42
C ASP A 24 -5.36 12.61 -14.37
N ILE A 25 -4.82 11.46 -14.80
CA ILE A 25 -4.08 10.53 -13.93
C ILE A 25 -2.82 11.19 -13.38
N ARG A 26 -2.09 11.97 -14.19
CA ARG A 26 -0.90 12.69 -13.71
C ARG A 26 -1.26 13.71 -12.62
N TYR A 27 -2.31 14.49 -12.83
CA TYR A 27 -2.83 15.42 -11.83
C TYR A 27 -3.23 14.70 -10.53
N LEU A 28 -4.01 13.62 -10.65
CA LEU A 28 -4.50 12.87 -9.49
C LEU A 28 -3.38 12.18 -8.70
N ASN A 29 -2.36 11.64 -9.37
CA ASN A 29 -1.17 11.13 -8.68
C ASN A 29 -0.39 12.26 -8.00
N GLY A 30 -0.36 13.46 -8.59
CA GLY A 30 0.28 14.64 -8.00
C GLY A 30 -0.39 15.16 -6.72
N LEU A 31 -1.68 14.89 -6.50
CA LEU A 31 -2.39 15.29 -5.28
C LEU A 31 -1.89 14.57 -4.03
N LYS A 32 -1.49 13.30 -4.17
CA LYS A 32 -1.01 12.44 -3.08
C LYS A 32 0.15 11.56 -3.59
N PRO A 33 1.36 12.12 -3.75
CA PRO A 33 2.45 11.45 -4.44
C PRO A 33 2.99 10.18 -3.74
N ASN A 34 2.70 10.03 -2.44
CA ASN A 34 3.16 8.88 -1.64
C ASN A 34 2.10 7.76 -1.51
N ASP A 35 0.87 8.01 -1.94
CA ASP A 35 -0.24 7.08 -1.84
C ASP A 35 -0.67 6.59 -3.22
N SER A 36 -1.30 5.42 -3.30
CA SER A 36 -1.69 4.84 -4.59
C SER A 36 -3.12 5.24 -4.95
N LEU A 37 -3.28 5.97 -6.06
CA LEU A 37 -4.59 6.37 -6.59
C LEU A 37 -5.51 5.16 -6.77
N ARG A 38 -6.79 5.35 -6.46
CA ARG A 38 -7.89 4.44 -6.78
C ARG A 38 -9.10 5.24 -7.24
N ILE A 39 -9.54 4.97 -8.46
CA ILE A 39 -10.83 5.40 -8.99
C ILE A 39 -11.88 4.46 -8.41
N VAL A 40 -12.77 5.01 -7.60
CA VAL A 40 -13.87 4.29 -6.94
C VAL A 40 -15.04 4.14 -7.90
N GLY A 41 -15.31 5.19 -8.68
CA GLY A 41 -16.36 5.19 -9.68
C GLY A 41 -16.36 6.47 -10.50
N THR A 42 -17.11 6.47 -11.59
CA THR A 42 -17.24 7.59 -12.51
C THR A 42 -18.70 7.83 -12.87
N SER A 43 -19.06 9.08 -13.16
CA SER A 43 -20.34 9.41 -13.77
C SER A 43 -20.47 8.79 -15.17
N GLN A 44 -21.71 8.65 -15.67
CA GLN A 44 -21.99 8.08 -16.98
C GLN A 44 -21.35 8.87 -18.13
N ASP A 45 -21.30 10.19 -18.00
CA ASP A 45 -20.63 11.09 -18.97
C ASP A 45 -19.09 11.12 -18.80
N PHE A 46 -18.56 10.31 -17.88
CA PHE A 46 -17.14 10.17 -17.56
C PHE A 46 -16.47 11.49 -17.11
N ASN A 47 -17.22 12.52 -16.73
CA ASN A 47 -16.69 13.83 -16.36
C ASN A 47 -16.43 14.02 -14.86
N THR A 48 -17.12 13.25 -14.01
CA THR A 48 -16.98 13.31 -12.55
C THR A 48 -16.49 11.97 -12.03
N TRP A 49 -15.36 11.97 -11.33
CA TRP A 49 -14.77 10.75 -10.76
C TRP A 49 -14.75 10.84 -9.25
N LEU A 50 -15.21 9.78 -8.58
CA LEU A 50 -14.94 9.58 -7.17
C LEU A 50 -13.61 8.85 -7.04
N VAL A 51 -12.66 9.46 -6.35
CA VAL A 51 -11.32 8.89 -6.18
C VAL A 51 -10.93 8.81 -4.71
N THR A 52 -10.11 7.82 -4.39
CA THR A 52 -9.47 7.63 -3.08
C THR A 52 -8.02 7.21 -3.27
N TYR A 53 -7.30 7.04 -2.17
CA TYR A 53 -5.88 6.70 -2.17
C TYR A 53 -5.60 5.58 -1.17
N LEU A 54 -4.92 4.52 -1.62
CA LEU A 54 -4.43 3.47 -0.74
C LEU A 54 -3.15 3.95 -0.08
N SER A 55 -3.16 3.93 1.25
CA SER A 55 -2.05 4.28 2.09
C SER A 55 -1.98 3.28 3.24
N ASP A 56 -0.80 2.78 3.55
CA ASP A 56 -0.54 2.04 4.78
C ASP A 56 -0.38 2.95 5.99
N ARG A 57 -0.34 4.27 5.77
CA ARG A 57 -0.09 5.28 6.81
C ARG A 57 -1.23 6.25 7.03
N ASN A 58 -2.30 6.18 6.23
CA ASN A 58 -3.40 7.10 6.33
C ASN A 58 -4.72 6.38 6.09
N PRO A 59 -5.78 6.71 6.86
CA PRO A 59 -7.12 6.28 6.53
C PRO A 59 -7.57 6.81 5.16
N PRO A 60 -8.46 6.10 4.45
CA PRO A 60 -8.96 6.54 3.15
C PRO A 60 -9.62 7.92 3.21
N GLU A 61 -9.16 8.80 2.33
CA GLU A 61 -9.76 10.10 2.01
C GLU A 61 -10.39 10.02 0.62
N TYR A 62 -11.54 10.67 0.46
CA TYR A 62 -12.31 10.66 -0.79
C TYR A 62 -12.37 12.06 -1.39
N PHE A 63 -12.21 12.12 -2.70
CA PHE A 63 -12.23 13.34 -3.47
C PHE A 63 -13.17 13.19 -4.67
N LEU A 64 -13.86 14.28 -5.01
CA LEU A 64 -14.62 14.39 -6.24
C LEU A 64 -13.79 15.14 -7.27
N TYR A 65 -13.39 14.46 -8.32
CA TYR A 65 -12.60 15.02 -9.42
C TYR A 65 -13.48 15.39 -10.60
N ASN A 66 -13.45 16.67 -10.99
CA ASN A 66 -14.11 17.16 -12.19
C ASN A 66 -13.08 17.27 -13.32
N ARG A 67 -13.25 16.46 -14.38
CA ARG A 67 -12.31 16.39 -15.51
C ARG A 67 -12.30 17.66 -16.34
N LYS A 68 -13.47 18.21 -16.71
CA LYS A 68 -13.56 19.46 -17.49
C LYS A 68 -12.79 20.61 -16.83
N ARG A 69 -12.84 20.70 -15.50
CA ARG A 69 -12.13 21.74 -14.72
C ARG A 69 -10.74 21.30 -14.25
N ARG A 70 -10.39 20.02 -14.43
CA ARG A 70 -9.19 19.34 -13.87
C ARG A 70 -8.93 19.71 -12.42
N LYS A 71 -9.97 19.63 -11.59
CA LYS A 71 -9.88 19.99 -10.16
C LYS A 71 -10.51 18.91 -9.30
N ALA A 72 -9.76 18.46 -8.31
CA ALA A 72 -10.28 17.61 -7.24
C ALA A 72 -10.73 18.47 -6.06
N ALA A 73 -11.92 18.17 -5.53
CA ALA A 73 -12.41 18.71 -4.27
C ALA A 73 -12.40 17.59 -3.22
N PHE A 74 -11.86 17.87 -2.03
CA PHE A 74 -11.98 16.96 -0.89
C PHE A 74 -13.46 16.83 -0.51
N LEU A 75 -13.89 15.59 -0.25
CA LEU A 75 -15.27 15.29 0.13
C LEU A 75 -15.36 14.91 1.62
N PHE A 76 -14.68 13.84 2.03
CA PHE A 76 -14.59 13.41 3.43
C PHE A 76 -13.42 12.44 3.65
N GLY A 77 -13.06 12.23 4.92
CA GLY A 77 -12.19 11.15 5.37
C GLY A 77 -12.98 10.14 6.21
N THR A 78 -12.61 8.87 6.15
CA THR A 78 -13.38 7.77 6.77
C THR A 78 -13.15 7.62 8.27
N TYR A 79 -11.98 8.03 8.80
CA TYR A 79 -11.62 7.88 10.22
C TYR A 79 -10.99 9.16 10.79
N SER A 80 -11.80 10.20 10.99
CA SER A 80 -11.31 11.52 11.45
C SER A 80 -10.52 11.47 12.77
N LYS A 81 -10.91 10.59 13.71
CA LYS A 81 -10.21 10.40 15.00
C LYS A 81 -8.83 9.76 14.86
N LEU A 82 -8.56 9.09 13.75
CA LEU A 82 -7.26 8.47 13.46
C LEU A 82 -6.35 9.38 12.64
N LYS A 83 -6.82 10.58 12.27
CA LYS A 83 -6.00 11.56 11.57
C LYS A 83 -4.78 11.92 12.43
N ASN A 84 -3.61 11.96 11.80
CA ASN A 84 -2.31 12.26 12.42
C ASN A 84 -1.86 11.24 13.49
N LYS A 85 -2.49 10.07 13.59
CA LYS A 85 -1.94 8.97 14.37
C LYS A 85 -0.79 8.32 13.60
N GLN A 86 0.18 7.78 14.33
CA GLN A 86 1.21 6.96 13.71
C GLN A 86 0.63 5.57 13.43
N PHE A 87 0.91 5.06 12.25
CA PHE A 87 0.47 3.74 11.83
C PHE A 87 1.68 2.90 11.48
N GLY A 88 1.53 1.59 11.66
CA GLY A 88 2.50 0.63 11.19
C GLY A 88 2.71 0.71 9.68
N ARG A 89 3.93 0.43 9.22
CA ARG A 89 4.23 0.34 7.79
C ARG A 89 3.83 -1.03 7.26
N MET A 90 3.19 -1.07 6.10
CA MET A 90 2.90 -2.31 5.37
C MET A 90 3.85 -2.44 4.19
N VAL A 91 4.59 -3.55 4.14
CA VAL A 91 5.54 -3.85 3.06
C VAL A 91 5.09 -5.14 2.38
N GLY A 92 4.83 -5.06 1.09
CA GLY A 92 4.58 -6.26 0.28
C GLY A 92 5.89 -6.88 -0.18
N PHE A 93 5.93 -8.21 -0.22
CA PHE A 93 7.06 -8.99 -0.69
C PHE A 93 6.62 -10.35 -1.21
N ASP A 94 7.48 -10.99 -1.97
CA ASP A 94 7.29 -12.35 -2.46
C ASP A 94 8.40 -13.26 -1.90
N PHE A 95 8.07 -14.52 -1.62
CA PHE A 95 9.04 -15.50 -1.15
C PHE A 95 8.77 -16.88 -1.76
N PRO A 96 9.83 -17.67 -2.05
CA PRO A 96 9.68 -19.03 -2.55
C PRO A 96 9.29 -19.99 -1.42
N THR A 97 8.46 -20.99 -1.74
CA THR A 97 8.13 -22.11 -0.87
C THR A 97 8.93 -23.36 -1.25
N ARG A 98 8.88 -24.38 -0.38
CA ARG A 98 9.60 -25.65 -0.55
C ARG A 98 9.24 -26.42 -1.84
N ASP A 99 8.03 -26.21 -2.36
CA ASP A 99 7.53 -26.78 -3.61
C ASP A 99 7.80 -25.89 -4.84
N ASN A 100 8.69 -24.90 -4.71
CA ASN A 100 9.10 -23.94 -5.73
C ASN A 100 7.98 -23.01 -6.24
N LEU A 101 6.86 -22.92 -5.54
CA LEU A 101 5.88 -21.87 -5.79
C LEU A 101 6.35 -20.55 -5.17
N THR A 102 5.98 -19.43 -5.78
CA THR A 102 6.23 -18.11 -5.22
C THR A 102 4.95 -17.61 -4.58
N ILE A 103 5.01 -17.35 -3.29
CA ILE A 103 3.92 -16.80 -2.52
C ILE A 103 4.11 -15.30 -2.34
N GLN A 104 3.04 -14.55 -2.55
CA GLN A 104 2.99 -13.14 -2.18
C GLN A 104 2.57 -12.99 -0.72
N ALA A 105 3.12 -12.00 -0.04
CA ALA A 105 2.70 -11.60 1.29
C ALA A 105 2.77 -10.08 1.51
N TYR A 106 2.17 -9.64 2.62
CA TYR A 106 2.45 -8.35 3.22
C TYR A 106 2.86 -8.52 4.68
N LEU A 107 3.83 -7.72 5.10
CA LEU A 107 4.24 -7.58 6.49
C LEU A 107 3.87 -6.18 6.98
N SER A 108 3.00 -6.11 7.97
CA SER A 108 2.74 -4.88 8.72
C SER A 108 3.55 -4.90 10.02
N LEU A 109 4.29 -3.83 10.30
CA LEU A 109 5.15 -3.73 11.48
C LEU A 109 4.67 -2.65 12.45
N PRO A 110 4.95 -2.76 13.77
CA PRO A 110 4.69 -1.70 14.73
C PRO A 110 5.31 -0.35 14.29
N PRO A 111 4.64 0.79 14.55
CA PRO A 111 5.09 2.11 14.05
C PRO A 111 6.49 2.52 14.55
N GLU A 112 6.83 2.12 15.77
CA GLU A 112 8.08 2.50 16.44
C GLU A 112 9.16 1.41 16.35
N VAL A 113 8.97 0.39 15.49
CA VAL A 113 9.96 -0.67 15.37
C VAL A 113 11.27 -0.11 14.82
N MET A 114 12.37 -0.39 15.51
CA MET A 114 13.70 -0.12 14.99
C MET A 114 14.00 -1.10 13.87
N MET A 115 14.36 -0.59 12.69
CA MET A 115 14.69 -1.42 11.53
C MET A 115 16.19 -1.68 11.47
N ARG A 116 16.56 -2.90 11.09
CA ARG A 116 17.95 -3.27 10.83
C ARG A 116 18.45 -2.51 9.61
N HIS A 117 19.63 -1.90 9.72
CA HIS A 117 20.25 -1.25 8.58
C HIS A 117 20.94 -2.30 7.69
N PHE A 118 20.90 -2.11 6.37
CA PHE A 118 21.46 -3.11 5.44
C PHE A 118 22.97 -3.33 5.62
N SER A 119 23.70 -2.37 6.19
CA SER A 119 25.14 -2.54 6.49
C SER A 119 25.40 -3.54 7.63
N GLU A 120 24.39 -3.86 8.44
CA GLU A 120 24.47 -4.79 9.56
C GLU A 120 24.15 -6.23 9.15
N CYS A 121 23.79 -6.45 7.89
CA CYS A 121 23.39 -7.75 7.35
C CYS A 121 24.60 -8.55 6.83
N GLY A 122 24.67 -9.84 7.19
CA GLY A 122 25.79 -10.71 6.85
C GLY A 122 25.76 -11.27 5.41
N ASP A 123 24.59 -11.31 4.78
CA ASP A 123 24.39 -11.87 3.45
C ASP A 123 23.54 -10.95 2.54
N GLU A 124 23.54 -11.24 1.24
CA GLU A 124 22.84 -10.43 0.24
C GLU A 124 21.30 -10.47 0.37
N GLU A 125 20.75 -11.61 0.79
CA GLU A 125 19.31 -11.77 0.97
C GLU A 125 18.80 -10.93 2.13
N GLN A 126 19.49 -10.95 3.27
CA GLN A 126 19.21 -10.08 4.40
C GLN A 126 19.35 -8.60 4.00
N ARG A 127 20.38 -8.24 3.22
CA ARG A 127 20.54 -6.87 2.71
C ARG A 127 19.35 -6.45 1.85
N LYS A 128 18.85 -7.34 0.99
CA LYS A 128 17.65 -7.10 0.18
C LYS A 128 16.44 -6.84 1.07
N TYR A 129 16.15 -7.71 2.04
CA TYR A 129 14.99 -7.55 2.93
C TYR A 129 15.11 -6.32 3.85
N ALA A 130 16.31 -5.99 4.33
CA ALA A 130 16.55 -4.76 5.09
C ALA A 130 16.25 -3.51 4.26
N LYS A 131 16.72 -3.45 3.00
CA LYS A 131 16.40 -2.34 2.07
C LYS A 131 14.92 -2.21 1.78
N MET A 132 14.19 -3.33 1.72
CA MET A 132 12.73 -3.33 1.56
C MET A 132 11.99 -2.82 2.81
N GLY A 133 12.64 -2.87 3.98
CA GLY A 133 12.02 -2.54 5.27
C GLY A 133 11.27 -3.72 5.88
N LEU A 134 11.74 -4.95 5.67
CA LEU A 134 11.15 -6.17 6.21
C LEU A 134 11.85 -6.69 7.48
N LEU A 135 13.03 -6.18 7.82
CA LEU A 135 13.85 -6.69 8.92
C LEU A 135 13.91 -5.72 10.10
N PRO A 136 13.11 -5.94 11.16
CA PRO A 136 13.32 -5.33 12.47
C PRO A 136 14.71 -5.63 13.04
N ALA A 137 15.29 -4.69 13.78
CA ALA A 137 16.53 -4.87 14.53
C ALA A 137 16.36 -5.93 15.64
N VAL A 138 15.19 -5.96 16.27
CA VAL A 138 14.80 -6.91 17.31
C VAL A 138 13.61 -7.77 16.82
N PRO A 139 13.60 -9.09 17.05
CA PRO A 139 12.46 -9.94 16.71
C PRO A 139 11.14 -9.42 17.30
N GLN A 140 10.08 -9.42 16.49
CA GLN A 140 8.74 -8.98 16.90
C GLN A 140 7.87 -10.20 17.19
N LYS A 141 6.92 -10.07 18.13
CA LYS A 141 5.81 -11.03 18.25
C LYS A 141 4.99 -10.95 16.97
N MET A 142 4.69 -12.08 16.35
CA MET A 142 4.01 -12.10 15.04
C MET A 142 2.65 -12.77 15.13
N VAL A 143 1.67 -12.17 14.45
CA VAL A 143 0.38 -12.78 14.11
C VAL A 143 0.40 -13.10 12.62
N ILE A 144 0.11 -14.35 12.27
CA ILE A 144 -0.14 -14.73 10.87
C ILE A 144 -1.64 -14.56 10.62
N TYR A 145 -1.98 -13.69 9.69
CA TYR A 145 -3.36 -13.37 9.34
C TYR A 145 -3.66 -13.95 7.95
N VAL A 146 -4.30 -15.13 7.95
CA VAL A 146 -4.63 -15.86 6.73
C VAL A 146 -5.91 -15.29 6.12
N HIS A 147 -5.89 -14.91 4.85
CA HIS A 147 -7.05 -14.33 4.17
C HIS A 147 -8.22 -15.32 4.03
N GLY A 148 -9.41 -14.76 3.80
CA GLY A 148 -10.70 -15.46 3.87
C GLY A 148 -11.05 -16.42 2.71
N GLY A 149 -10.09 -17.12 2.11
CA GLY A 149 -10.36 -18.10 1.05
C GLY A 149 -9.76 -17.75 -0.32
N PRO A 150 -9.82 -18.66 -1.30
CA PRO A 150 -9.24 -18.48 -2.64
C PRO A 150 -9.87 -17.34 -3.46
N GLN A 151 -11.06 -16.88 -3.06
CA GLN A 151 -11.76 -15.77 -3.73
C GLN A 151 -11.45 -14.41 -3.11
N TYR A 152 -10.74 -14.37 -1.99
CA TYR A 152 -10.40 -13.15 -1.25
C TYR A 152 -8.90 -12.94 -1.23
N ARG A 153 -8.50 -11.70 -1.49
CA ARG A 153 -7.10 -11.29 -1.47
C ARG A 153 -6.98 -9.97 -0.72
N ASP A 154 -6.07 -9.93 0.25
CA ASP A 154 -5.73 -8.67 0.88
C ASP A 154 -4.92 -7.81 -0.09
N ARG A 155 -5.02 -6.50 0.09
CA ARG A 155 -4.41 -5.51 -0.78
C ARG A 155 -3.60 -4.56 0.08
N PHE A 156 -2.55 -4.00 -0.50
CA PHE A 156 -1.88 -2.87 0.13
C PHE A 156 -2.87 -1.76 0.49
N GLY A 157 -2.73 -1.21 1.69
CA GLY A 157 -3.47 -0.03 2.13
C GLY A 157 -3.86 -0.12 3.60
N PHE A 158 -4.80 0.73 3.98
CA PHE A 158 -5.32 0.83 5.33
C PHE A 158 -6.07 -0.44 5.72
N SER A 159 -5.73 -1.03 6.86
CA SER A 159 -6.51 -2.08 7.54
C SER A 159 -6.61 -1.74 9.03
N ALA A 160 -7.84 -1.64 9.52
CA ALA A 160 -8.11 -1.33 10.92
C ALA A 160 -7.59 -2.45 11.84
N GLU A 161 -7.68 -3.71 11.39
CA GLU A 161 -7.23 -4.90 12.10
C GLU A 161 -5.70 -4.92 12.23
N ASN A 162 -4.99 -4.72 11.11
CA ASN A 162 -3.52 -4.63 11.13
C ASN A 162 -3.06 -3.50 12.04
N PHE A 163 -3.75 -2.35 12.00
CA PHE A 163 -3.41 -1.22 12.85
C PHE A 163 -3.65 -1.49 14.32
N TRP A 164 -4.76 -2.16 14.65
CA TRP A 164 -5.06 -2.53 16.01
C TRP A 164 -4.01 -3.48 16.60
N LEU A 165 -3.51 -4.43 15.80
CA LEU A 165 -2.44 -5.37 16.19
C LEU A 165 -1.06 -4.70 16.27
N THR A 166 -0.68 -3.95 15.24
CA THR A 166 0.65 -3.28 15.17
C THR A 166 0.81 -2.22 16.24
N ASN A 167 -0.25 -1.50 16.60
CA ASN A 167 -0.24 -0.55 17.72
C ASN A 167 -0.09 -1.23 19.10
N ARG A 168 -0.20 -2.56 19.17
CA ARG A 168 0.05 -3.38 20.38
C ARG A 168 1.39 -4.11 20.34
N GLY A 169 2.24 -3.79 19.38
CA GLY A 169 3.58 -4.36 19.25
C GLY A 169 3.63 -5.70 18.52
N TYR A 170 2.58 -6.08 17.79
CA TYR A 170 2.59 -7.28 16.94
C TYR A 170 2.99 -6.93 15.50
N ALA A 171 3.89 -7.71 14.92
CA ALA A 171 4.02 -7.81 13.48
C ALA A 171 2.84 -8.63 12.92
N VAL A 172 2.31 -8.25 11.77
CA VAL A 172 1.21 -8.97 11.12
C VAL A 172 1.66 -9.42 9.74
N LEU A 173 1.68 -10.74 9.53
CA LEU A 173 2.03 -11.34 8.25
C LEU A 173 0.76 -11.84 7.55
N GLN A 174 0.46 -11.25 6.40
CA GLN A 174 -0.65 -11.66 5.53
C GLN A 174 -0.07 -12.44 4.37
N VAL A 175 -0.52 -13.68 4.17
CA VAL A 175 0.06 -14.60 3.18
C VAL A 175 -1.02 -15.00 2.18
N PHE A 176 -0.71 -14.95 0.87
CA PHE A 176 -1.63 -15.34 -0.21
C PHE A 176 -1.29 -16.69 -0.80
N TYR A 177 -2.24 -17.62 -0.81
CA TYR A 177 -2.11 -18.92 -1.47
C TYR A 177 -2.89 -18.97 -2.80
#